data_AF-A0A955WWF6-F1
#
_entry.id   AF-A0A955WWF6-F1
#
_cell.length_a   1.000
_cell.length_b   1.000
_cell.length_c   1.000
_cell.angle_alpha   90.00
_cell.angle_beta   90.00
_cell.angle_gamma   90.00
#
_symmetry.space_group_name_H-M   'P 1'
#
loop_
_entity.id
_entity.type
_entity.pdbx_description
1 polymer ?
#
loop_
_entity_poly.entity_id
_entity_poly.type
_entity_poly.pdbx_seq_one_letter_code
_entity_poly.pdbx_strand_id
1 'polypeptide(L)'
;HDAWAACCRGRRPGATTGIDDAAAGPHPHVMRALLLLLALPLVCLVGCEENLDPASPEGALHRLRDAVVAKDAAAILAASSATTHKSLAQLHTRLKALKQAVDDRYPDAHREAARAAFPKGVLEAQDSAALFAVLVDPQLQGLDGGPGLGYGLSATGRPTVTNDRATVPTHSGETLEFVLEEGRWKTTVFERALEQNLNKVKLNEQTLAENLKVFEELKRREADKKAKAEEDP
;
A
#
# COMPACT_ATOMS: atom_id res chain seq x y z
N HIS A 1 1.34 0.34 -31.85
CA HIS A 1 0.45 1.28 -32.54
C HIS A 1 -0.97 0.80 -32.31
N ASP A 2 -1.74 1.64 -31.61
CA ASP A 2 -3.21 1.63 -31.48
C ASP A 2 -3.86 0.50 -30.64
N ALA A 3 -4.83 0.72 -29.77
CA ALA A 3 -5.37 1.92 -29.14
C ALA A 3 -6.23 1.47 -27.95
N TRP A 4 -6.12 2.19 -26.84
CA TRP A 4 -7.00 2.13 -25.68
C TRP A 4 -8.27 2.95 -25.96
N ALA A 5 -9.46 2.40 -25.69
CA ALA A 5 -10.65 3.12 -25.18
C ALA A 5 -11.88 2.20 -25.08
N ALA A 6 -12.50 2.11 -23.90
CA ALA A 6 -13.96 2.26 -23.76
C ALA A 6 -14.38 2.28 -22.28
N CYS A 7 -15.21 3.27 -21.98
CA CYS A 7 -15.70 3.69 -20.67
C CYS A 7 -17.22 3.40 -20.58
N CYS A 8 -17.67 2.98 -19.40
CA CYS A 8 -19.02 3.08 -18.80
C CYS A 8 -20.31 3.03 -19.69
N ARG A 9 -21.21 2.08 -19.38
CA ARG A 9 -22.58 2.32 -18.83
C ARG A 9 -23.46 1.05 -18.85
N GLY A 10 -24.29 0.87 -17.82
CA GLY A 10 -25.44 -0.04 -17.88
C GLY A 10 -26.00 -0.52 -16.54
N ARG A 11 -26.72 0.34 -15.82
CA ARG A 11 -27.58 0.00 -14.66
C ARG A 11 -29.03 -0.03 -15.16
N ARG A 12 -29.83 -1.06 -14.82
CA ARG A 12 -31.20 -0.95 -14.21
C ARG A 12 -31.92 -2.31 -14.02
N PRO A 13 -32.96 -2.35 -13.15
CA PRO A 13 -33.45 -3.54 -12.46
C PRO A 13 -34.86 -4.00 -12.91
N GLY A 14 -35.29 -5.14 -12.36
CA GLY A 14 -36.68 -5.63 -12.28
C GLY A 14 -36.66 -7.11 -11.87
N ALA A 15 -37.68 -7.73 -11.31
CA ALA A 15 -38.88 -7.33 -10.60
C ALA A 15 -39.37 -8.62 -9.87
N THR A 16 -40.22 -8.41 -8.87
CA THR A 16 -40.87 -9.33 -7.93
C THR A 16 -41.87 -10.34 -8.52
N THR A 17 -42.02 -11.50 -7.85
CA THR A 17 -43.27 -12.27 -7.51
C THR A 17 -42.79 -13.58 -6.85
N GLY A 18 -43.20 -14.07 -5.68
CA GLY A 18 -44.52 -14.14 -5.03
C GLY A 18 -44.94 -15.62 -4.97
N ILE A 19 -45.24 -16.17 -3.79
CA ILE A 19 -46.22 -17.24 -3.50
C ILE A 19 -46.35 -17.40 -1.98
N ASP A 20 -47.61 -17.39 -1.56
CA ASP A 20 -48.18 -17.47 -0.21
C ASP A 20 -48.29 -18.91 0.35
N ASP A 21 -48.87 -18.96 1.57
CA ASP A 21 -49.57 -20.06 2.26
C ASP A 21 -48.76 -21.00 3.18
N ALA A 22 -49.21 -21.40 4.38
CA ALA A 22 -50.35 -21.07 5.24
C ALA A 22 -50.26 -21.91 6.55
N ALA A 23 -51.12 -21.57 7.53
CA ALA A 23 -51.57 -22.32 8.73
C ALA A 23 -50.71 -22.21 10.00
N ALA A 24 -51.14 -21.49 11.06
CA ALA A 24 -52.22 -21.79 12.04
C ALA A 24 -51.91 -23.05 12.89
N GLY A 25 -51.90 -23.06 14.23
CA GLY A 25 -52.40 -22.14 15.27
C GLY A 25 -51.87 -22.57 16.66
N PRO A 26 -52.67 -22.48 17.74
CA PRO A 26 -52.30 -21.73 18.96
C PRO A 26 -52.03 -22.63 20.19
N HIS A 27 -51.45 -22.06 21.25
CA HIS A 27 -52.07 -21.99 22.60
C HIS A 27 -51.06 -21.62 23.72
N PRO A 28 -51.55 -21.12 24.87
CA PRO A 28 -50.85 -20.19 25.75
C PRO A 28 -50.43 -20.81 27.10
N HIS A 29 -49.50 -20.11 27.76
CA HIS A 29 -49.28 -20.04 29.21
C HIS A 29 -49.32 -21.34 30.04
N VAL A 30 -48.15 -21.92 30.31
CA VAL A 30 -47.86 -22.62 31.58
C VAL A 30 -46.41 -22.37 32.01
N MET A 31 -46.23 -21.93 33.27
CA MET A 31 -44.98 -21.83 34.07
C MET A 31 -43.94 -20.81 33.59
N ARG A 32 -43.79 -19.60 34.17
CA ARG A 32 -43.69 -19.18 35.58
C ARG A 32 -42.54 -19.87 36.35
N ALA A 33 -41.44 -19.11 36.44
CA ALA A 33 -40.44 -19.08 37.52
C ALA A 33 -39.52 -20.29 37.71
N LEU A 34 -38.27 -20.19 37.21
CA LEU A 34 -37.01 -20.31 37.97
C LEU A 34 -35.81 -20.10 37.03
N LEU A 35 -34.66 -19.69 37.56
CA LEU A 35 -33.38 -19.38 36.89
C LEU A 35 -33.21 -17.99 36.29
N LEU A 36 -33.49 -17.04 37.17
CA LEU A 36 -32.80 -15.75 37.34
C LEU A 36 -31.33 -15.96 37.79
N LEU A 37 -30.52 -16.75 37.06
CA LEU A 37 -29.15 -17.12 37.49
C LEU A 37 -28.16 -17.50 36.36
N LEU A 38 -28.31 -16.92 35.17
CA LEU A 38 -27.31 -16.99 34.09
C LEU A 38 -27.20 -15.66 33.33
N ALA A 39 -27.39 -14.55 34.04
CA ALA A 39 -27.14 -13.20 33.53
C ALA A 39 -25.82 -12.68 34.11
N LEU A 40 -24.76 -12.83 33.30
CA LEU A 40 -23.44 -12.17 33.37
C LEU A 40 -22.50 -12.55 34.55
N PRO A 41 -21.20 -12.81 34.27
CA PRO A 41 -20.39 -11.93 33.44
C PRO A 41 -19.71 -12.65 32.27
N LEU A 42 -20.30 -12.56 31.08
CA LEU A 42 -19.54 -12.69 29.83
C LEU A 42 -19.03 -11.31 29.36
N VAL A 43 -18.59 -10.47 30.31
CA VAL A 43 -18.06 -9.11 30.06
C VAL A 43 -16.57 -9.00 30.43
N CYS A 44 -15.94 -10.07 30.93
CA CYS A 44 -14.51 -10.05 31.30
C CYS A 44 -13.55 -10.49 30.18
N LEU A 45 -13.94 -10.41 28.89
CA LEU A 45 -13.01 -10.65 27.76
C LEU A 45 -12.59 -9.37 27.01
N VAL A 46 -13.04 -8.19 27.46
CA VAL A 46 -12.71 -6.92 26.79
C VAL A 46 -11.50 -6.19 27.42
N GLY A 47 -10.86 -6.78 28.44
CA GLY A 47 -9.87 -6.06 29.25
C GLY A 47 -8.57 -6.81 29.47
N CYS A 48 -7.78 -7.01 28.41
CA CYS A 48 -6.35 -7.34 28.51
C CYS A 48 -5.54 -6.94 27.25
N GLU A 49 -6.04 -6.09 26.35
CA GLU A 49 -5.19 -5.59 25.24
C GLU A 49 -4.08 -4.64 25.76
N GLU A 50 -4.25 -4.02 26.93
CA GLU A 50 -3.31 -3.03 27.51
C GLU A 50 -1.96 -3.61 28.01
N ASN A 51 -1.74 -4.92 27.95
CA ASN A 51 -0.49 -5.55 28.43
C ASN A 51 0.08 -6.57 27.44
N LEU A 52 -0.08 -6.34 26.13
CA LEU A 52 0.64 -7.13 25.13
C LEU A 52 2.14 -6.88 25.28
N ASP A 53 2.90 -7.97 25.38
CA ASP A 53 4.36 -7.92 25.40
C ASP A 53 4.85 -7.24 24.11
N PRO A 54 5.54 -6.09 24.19
CA PRO A 54 6.03 -5.40 23.00
C PRO A 54 7.05 -6.26 22.21
N ALA A 55 7.67 -7.27 22.83
CA ALA A 55 8.55 -8.21 22.18
C ALA A 55 7.83 -9.39 21.49
N SER A 56 6.50 -9.51 21.62
CA SER A 56 5.71 -10.53 20.91
C SER A 56 5.31 -10.09 19.50
N PRO A 57 5.00 -11.03 18.59
CA PRO A 57 4.45 -10.71 17.26
C PRO A 57 3.13 -9.93 17.34
N GLU A 58 2.24 -10.27 18.29
CA GLU A 58 0.98 -9.54 18.51
C GLU A 58 1.24 -8.11 18.99
N GLY A 59 2.20 -7.91 19.89
CA GLY A 59 2.60 -6.57 20.32
C GLY A 59 3.16 -5.73 19.17
N ALA A 60 3.87 -6.34 18.22
CA ALA A 60 4.33 -5.66 17.01
C ALA A 60 3.19 -5.32 16.05
N LEU A 61 2.22 -6.22 15.86
CA LEU A 61 1.00 -5.93 15.11
C LEU A 61 0.22 -4.75 15.73
N HIS A 62 0.07 -4.74 17.06
CA HIS A 62 -0.63 -3.67 17.77
C HIS A 62 0.05 -2.32 17.55
N ARG A 63 1.39 -2.25 17.63
CA ARG A 63 2.12 -1.02 17.30
C ARG A 63 1.94 -0.58 15.86
N LEU A 64 1.97 -1.52 14.92
CA LEU A 64 1.75 -1.23 13.50
C LEU A 64 0.34 -0.67 13.28
N ARG A 65 -0.67 -1.31 13.89
CA ARG A 65 -2.06 -0.84 13.87
C ARG A 65 -2.17 0.58 14.41
N ASP A 66 -1.60 0.84 15.58
CA ASP A 66 -1.69 2.16 16.22
C ASP A 66 -1.03 3.23 15.34
N ALA A 67 0.11 2.92 14.70
CA ALA A 67 0.76 3.80 13.75
C ALA A 67 -0.09 4.06 12.49
N VAL A 68 -0.76 3.03 11.96
CA VAL A 68 -1.69 3.16 10.81
C VAL A 68 -2.91 4.00 11.18
N VAL A 69 -3.52 3.77 12.34
CA VAL A 69 -4.67 4.55 12.83
C VAL A 69 -4.28 6.00 13.08
N ALA A 70 -3.09 6.25 13.62
CA ALA A 70 -2.53 7.58 13.81
C ALA A 70 -2.09 8.25 12.49
N LYS A 71 -2.10 7.51 11.37
CA LYS A 71 -1.57 7.94 10.06
C LYS A 71 -0.11 8.42 10.16
N ASP A 72 0.68 7.75 11.00
CA ASP A 72 2.08 8.08 11.26
C ASP A 72 3.01 7.24 10.39
N ALA A 73 3.36 7.76 9.21
CA ALA A 73 4.26 7.10 8.28
C ALA A 73 5.67 6.86 8.88
N ALA A 74 6.14 7.71 9.80
CA ALA A 74 7.44 7.54 10.42
C ALA A 74 7.43 6.35 11.40
N ALA A 75 6.37 6.19 12.19
CA ALA A 75 6.20 5.05 13.07
C ALA A 75 6.03 3.74 12.28
N ILE A 76 5.28 3.77 11.16
CA ILE A 76 5.15 2.62 10.25
C ILE A 76 6.53 2.24 9.66
N LEU A 77 7.30 3.22 9.20
CA LEU A 77 8.65 2.97 8.67
C LEU A 77 9.56 2.37 9.76
N ALA A 78 9.53 2.90 10.97
CA ALA A 78 10.31 2.38 12.10
C ALA A 78 9.91 0.94 12.49
N ALA A 79 8.66 0.52 12.22
CA ALA A 79 8.18 -0.84 12.42
C ALA A 79 8.53 -1.79 11.26
N SER A 80 9.11 -1.30 10.16
CA SER A 80 9.41 -2.07 8.97
C SER A 80 10.75 -2.82 9.05
N SER A 81 10.89 -3.88 8.26
CA SER A 81 12.09 -4.71 8.19
C SER A 81 13.32 -4.00 7.62
N ALA A 82 14.51 -4.48 7.93
CA ALA A 82 15.76 -4.02 7.33
C ALA A 82 15.75 -4.14 5.80
N THR A 83 15.11 -5.17 5.25
CA THR A 83 14.90 -5.36 3.80
C THR A 83 14.06 -4.23 3.19
N THR A 84 13.02 -3.78 3.89
CA THR A 84 12.22 -2.61 3.50
C THR A 84 13.09 -1.36 3.43
N HIS A 85 13.87 -1.07 4.48
CA HIS A 85 14.79 0.07 4.52
C HIS A 85 15.83 0.03 3.38
N LYS A 86 16.43 -1.13 3.13
CA LYS A 86 17.39 -1.33 2.05
C LYS A 86 16.76 -1.08 0.67
N SER A 87 15.59 -1.65 0.42
CA SER A 87 14.87 -1.48 -0.86
C SER A 87 14.48 -0.03 -1.09
N LEU A 88 14.06 0.66 -0.05
CA LEU A 88 13.70 2.07 -0.08
C LEU A 88 14.91 2.97 -0.37
N ALA A 89 16.07 2.69 0.24
CA ALA A 89 17.31 3.41 -0.06
C ALA A 89 17.80 3.20 -1.50
N GLN A 90 17.65 1.97 -2.02
CA GLN A 90 17.92 1.67 -3.42
C GLN A 90 16.96 2.43 -4.36
N LEU A 91 15.68 2.47 -4.01
CA LEU A 91 14.66 3.16 -4.79
C LEU A 91 14.95 4.66 -4.83
N HIS A 92 15.26 5.26 -3.67
CA HIS A 92 15.63 6.68 -3.56
C HIS A 92 16.85 7.03 -4.41
N THR A 93 17.91 6.22 -4.31
CA THR A 93 19.13 6.42 -5.10
C THR A 93 18.85 6.43 -6.61
N ARG A 94 18.03 5.47 -7.08
CA ARG A 94 17.66 5.36 -8.49
C ARG A 94 16.78 6.50 -8.97
N LEU A 95 15.78 6.90 -8.18
CA LEU A 95 14.92 8.03 -8.51
C LEU A 95 15.71 9.34 -8.58
N LYS A 96 16.68 9.55 -7.69
CA LYS A 96 17.58 10.70 -7.73
C LYS A 96 18.42 10.72 -9.00
N ALA A 97 18.99 9.58 -9.37
CA ALA A 97 19.75 9.45 -10.62
C ALA A 97 18.87 9.71 -11.86
N LEU A 98 17.63 9.21 -11.84
CA LEU A 98 16.69 9.41 -12.94
C LEU A 98 16.28 10.87 -13.07
N LYS A 99 15.96 11.55 -11.95
CA LYS A 99 15.69 12.98 -11.94
C LYS A 99 16.84 13.77 -12.55
N GLN A 100 18.08 13.51 -12.11
CA GLN A 100 19.26 14.17 -12.64
C GLN A 100 19.40 13.92 -14.15
N ALA A 101 19.18 12.69 -14.61
CA ALA A 101 19.25 12.37 -16.04
C ALA A 101 18.17 13.09 -16.86
N VAL A 102 16.96 13.25 -16.34
CA VAL A 102 15.92 14.08 -16.97
C VAL A 102 16.38 15.54 -17.02
N ASP A 103 16.87 16.08 -15.92
CA ASP A 103 17.24 17.49 -15.83
C ASP A 103 18.43 17.84 -16.74
N ASP A 104 19.42 16.96 -16.84
CA ASP A 104 20.63 17.22 -17.63
C ASP A 104 20.44 16.93 -19.12
N ARG A 105 19.66 15.88 -19.46
CA ARG A 105 19.67 15.32 -20.83
C ARG A 105 18.37 15.53 -21.60
N TYR A 106 17.24 15.75 -20.94
CA TYR A 106 15.99 16.03 -21.67
C TYR A 106 15.97 17.47 -22.16
N PRO A 107 15.49 17.73 -23.38
CA PRO A 107 15.17 19.08 -23.84
C PRO A 107 14.17 19.75 -22.88
N ASP A 108 14.34 21.05 -22.63
CA ASP A 108 13.51 21.82 -21.67
C ASP A 108 12.01 21.60 -21.88
N ALA A 109 11.57 21.62 -23.14
CA ALA A 109 10.17 21.44 -23.54
C ALA A 109 9.58 20.07 -23.15
N HIS A 110 10.41 19.06 -22.86
CA HIS A 110 9.98 17.70 -22.54
C HIS A 110 10.23 17.30 -21.08
N ARG A 111 10.95 18.11 -20.28
CA ARG A 111 11.28 17.76 -18.89
C ARG A 111 10.05 17.57 -18.01
N GLU A 112 9.08 18.48 -18.10
CA GLU A 112 7.85 18.39 -17.31
C GLU A 112 7.04 17.14 -17.64
N ALA A 113 6.92 16.80 -18.92
CA ALA A 113 6.26 15.57 -19.36
C ALA A 113 6.99 14.31 -18.86
N ALA A 114 8.32 14.31 -18.86
CA ALA A 114 9.11 13.19 -18.34
C ALA A 114 8.97 13.05 -16.81
N ARG A 115 8.95 14.16 -16.07
CA ARG A 115 8.73 14.17 -14.61
C ARG A 115 7.31 13.73 -14.24
N ALA A 116 6.31 14.06 -15.06
CA ALA A 116 4.91 13.66 -14.84
C ALA A 116 4.66 12.14 -14.90
N ALA A 117 5.62 11.35 -15.40
CA ALA A 117 5.55 9.88 -15.38
C ALA A 117 5.71 9.29 -13.97
N PHE A 118 6.13 10.10 -12.99
CA PHE A 118 6.33 9.68 -11.61
C PHE A 118 5.22 10.23 -10.70
N PRO A 119 4.84 9.51 -9.62
CA PRO A 119 3.93 10.06 -8.63
C PRO A 119 4.46 11.37 -8.06
N LYS A 120 3.55 12.30 -7.77
CA LYS A 120 3.90 13.63 -7.26
C LYS A 120 4.76 13.54 -5.99
N GLY A 121 5.88 14.28 -5.95
CA GLY A 121 6.76 14.35 -4.78
C GLY A 121 7.84 13.27 -4.72
N VAL A 122 7.73 12.20 -5.53
CA VAL A 122 8.65 11.05 -5.48
C VAL A 122 10.07 11.44 -5.93
N LEU A 123 10.17 12.32 -6.92
CA LEU A 123 11.47 12.84 -7.40
C LEU A 123 12.02 13.94 -6.49
N GLU A 124 11.19 14.53 -5.64
CA GLU A 124 11.54 15.63 -4.73
C GLU A 124 11.93 15.14 -3.34
N ALA A 125 11.72 13.85 -3.05
CA ALA A 125 12.08 13.24 -1.78
C ALA A 125 13.58 13.41 -1.46
N GLN A 126 13.87 14.04 -0.31
CA GLN A 126 15.23 14.37 0.10
C GLN A 126 16.02 13.15 0.56
N ASP A 127 15.33 12.21 1.21
CA ASP A 127 15.87 10.96 1.71
C ASP A 127 14.85 9.82 1.60
N SER A 128 15.26 8.61 2.02
CA SER A 128 14.41 7.42 2.06
C SER A 128 13.15 7.61 2.88
N ALA A 129 13.21 8.30 4.04
CA ALA A 129 12.05 8.46 4.91
C ALA A 129 11.02 9.40 4.28
N ALA A 130 11.47 10.52 3.69
CA ALA A 130 10.63 11.41 2.90
C ALA A 130 10.00 10.68 1.71
N LEU A 131 10.76 9.80 1.03
CA LEU A 131 10.24 8.98 -0.06
C LEU A 131 9.15 8.03 0.43
N PHE A 132 9.34 7.38 1.58
CA PHE A 132 8.33 6.51 2.16
C PHE A 132 7.05 7.27 2.49
N ALA A 133 7.16 8.43 3.14
CA ALA A 133 6.02 9.29 3.46
C ALA A 133 5.25 9.68 2.18
N VAL A 134 5.93 10.12 1.12
CA VAL A 134 5.30 10.43 -0.17
C VAL A 134 4.53 9.24 -0.76
N LEU A 135 5.04 8.01 -0.61
CA LEU A 135 4.41 6.81 -1.13
C LEU A 135 3.22 6.34 -0.27
N VAL A 136 3.30 6.53 1.04
CA VAL A 136 2.38 5.92 2.02
C VAL A 136 1.31 6.90 2.51
N ASP A 137 1.63 8.17 2.72
CA ASP A 137 0.69 9.18 3.21
C ASP A 137 -0.60 9.25 2.38
N PRO A 138 -0.58 9.24 1.03
CA PRO A 138 -1.81 9.26 0.25
C PRO A 138 -2.71 8.05 0.55
N GLN A 139 -2.12 6.89 0.85
CA GLN A 139 -2.86 5.68 1.21
C GLN A 139 -3.46 5.84 2.61
N LEU A 140 -2.67 6.31 3.59
CA LEU A 140 -3.13 6.55 4.97
C LEU A 140 -4.25 7.59 5.04
N GLN A 141 -4.16 8.65 4.24
CA GLN A 141 -5.20 9.69 4.20
C GLN A 141 -6.51 9.15 3.62
N GLY A 142 -6.45 8.18 2.72
CA GLY A 142 -7.62 7.49 2.17
C GLY A 142 -8.30 6.51 3.13
N LEU A 143 -7.65 6.15 4.25
CA LEU A 143 -8.25 5.26 5.24
C LEU A 143 -9.26 6.00 6.10
N ASP A 144 -10.42 5.36 6.29
CA ASP A 144 -11.40 5.76 7.29
C ASP A 144 -10.83 5.39 8.68
N GLY A 145 -10.65 6.40 9.53
CA GLY A 145 -10.10 6.25 10.88
C GLY A 145 -11.10 5.66 11.89
N GLY A 146 -12.23 5.14 11.40
CA GLY A 146 -13.25 4.51 12.22
C GLY A 146 -12.75 3.27 12.98
N PRO A 147 -13.48 2.85 14.03
CA PRO A 147 -13.12 1.72 14.88
C PRO A 147 -12.97 0.39 14.11
N GLY A 148 -13.57 0.28 12.93
CA GLY A 148 -13.43 -0.89 12.05
C GLY A 148 -12.00 -1.12 11.54
N LEU A 149 -11.21 -0.06 11.32
CA LEU A 149 -9.80 -0.18 10.90
C LEU A 149 -8.96 -0.79 12.02
N GLY A 150 -9.11 -0.25 13.24
CA GLY A 150 -8.43 -0.77 14.42
C GLY A 150 -8.80 -2.24 14.67
N TYR A 151 -10.09 -2.55 14.66
CA TYR A 151 -10.55 -3.93 14.82
C TYR A 151 -9.99 -4.86 13.74
N GLY A 152 -10.06 -4.46 12.46
CA GLY A 152 -9.56 -5.25 11.33
C GLY A 152 -8.08 -5.61 11.43
N LEU A 153 -7.26 -4.74 12.01
CA LEU A 153 -5.82 -4.92 12.22
C LEU A 153 -5.47 -5.51 13.60
N SER A 154 -6.45 -5.94 14.41
CA SER A 154 -6.20 -6.72 15.62
C SER A 154 -5.99 -8.19 15.29
N ALA A 155 -5.12 -8.86 16.05
CA ALA A 155 -4.82 -10.28 15.87
C ALA A 155 -6.09 -11.15 16.04
N THR A 156 -6.24 -12.16 15.18
CA THR A 156 -7.19 -13.27 15.38
C THR A 156 -6.43 -14.55 15.69
N GLY A 157 -6.77 -15.17 16.82
CA GLY A 157 -6.13 -16.42 17.23
C GLY A 157 -4.68 -16.24 17.68
N ARG A 158 -3.91 -17.33 17.58
CA ARG A 158 -2.51 -17.38 18.00
C ARG A 158 -1.59 -17.20 16.80
N PRO A 159 -0.53 -16.36 16.88
CA PRO A 159 0.49 -16.31 15.85
C PRO A 159 1.17 -17.66 15.66
N THR A 160 1.63 -17.90 14.44
CA THR A 160 2.52 -19.02 14.15
C THR A 160 3.94 -18.49 14.09
N VAL A 161 4.80 -18.92 15.01
CA VAL A 161 6.21 -18.52 15.06
C VAL A 161 7.08 -19.66 14.57
N THR A 162 7.96 -19.39 13.62
CA THR A 162 8.93 -20.34 13.07
C THR A 162 10.30 -19.65 12.99
N ASN A 163 11.21 -20.01 13.89
CA ASN A 163 12.53 -19.39 14.03
C ASN A 163 12.43 -17.86 14.22
N ASP A 164 12.93 -17.11 13.25
CA ASP A 164 12.98 -15.66 13.18
C ASP A 164 11.79 -15.06 12.40
N ARG A 165 10.77 -15.87 12.09
CA ARG A 165 9.55 -15.42 11.38
C ARG A 165 8.31 -15.69 12.20
N ALA A 166 7.34 -14.79 12.07
CA ALA A 166 6.02 -14.96 12.66
C ALA A 166 4.95 -14.55 11.66
N THR A 167 3.84 -15.28 11.66
CA THR A 167 2.62 -14.87 10.96
C THR A 167 1.52 -14.62 11.97
N VAL A 168 0.85 -13.48 11.84
CA VAL A 168 -0.24 -13.05 12.73
C VAL A 168 -1.51 -12.94 11.88
N PRO A 169 -2.52 -13.81 12.08
CA PRO A 169 -3.82 -13.66 11.44
C PRO A 169 -4.52 -12.42 12.03
N THR A 170 -5.32 -11.73 11.23
CA THR A 170 -6.01 -10.49 11.63
C THR A 170 -7.53 -10.64 11.51
N HIS A 171 -8.31 -9.74 12.12
CA HIS A 171 -9.78 -9.79 12.03
C HIS A 171 -10.31 -9.41 10.64
N SER A 172 -9.50 -8.78 9.77
CA SER A 172 -9.85 -8.58 8.36
C SER A 172 -9.82 -9.87 7.54
N GLY A 173 -9.29 -10.96 8.10
CA GLY A 173 -9.05 -12.22 7.39
C GLY A 173 -7.68 -12.28 6.69
N GLU A 174 -6.88 -11.22 6.77
CA GLU A 174 -5.52 -11.19 6.25
C GLU A 174 -4.53 -11.77 7.27
N THR A 175 -3.37 -12.23 6.78
CA THR A 175 -2.26 -12.67 7.62
C THR A 175 -1.07 -11.76 7.38
N LEU A 176 -0.54 -11.16 8.44
CA LEU A 176 0.63 -10.29 8.37
C LEU A 176 1.88 -11.06 8.79
N GLU A 177 2.93 -10.93 8.01
CA GLU A 177 4.24 -11.53 8.29
C GLU A 177 5.17 -10.53 8.98
N PHE A 178 5.91 -11.07 9.95
CA PHE A 178 6.91 -10.36 10.73
C PHE A 178 8.23 -11.14 10.75
N VAL A 179 9.33 -10.42 10.82
CA VAL A 179 10.68 -10.95 11.01
C VAL A 179 11.28 -10.45 12.32
N LEU A 180 12.03 -11.28 13.03
CA LEU A 180 12.70 -10.91 14.28
C LEU A 180 14.08 -10.32 13.96
N GLU A 181 14.23 -9.01 14.15
CA GLU A 181 15.47 -8.28 13.91
C GLU A 181 15.87 -7.54 15.19
N GLU A 182 17.11 -7.75 15.65
CA GLU A 182 17.65 -7.07 16.85
C GLU A 182 16.74 -7.21 18.10
N GLY A 183 16.10 -8.37 18.25
CA GLY A 183 15.16 -8.65 19.35
C GLY A 183 13.79 -7.98 19.21
N ARG A 184 13.44 -7.44 18.04
CA ARG A 184 12.14 -6.80 17.76
C ARG A 184 11.50 -7.39 16.51
N TRP A 185 10.21 -7.66 16.57
CA TRP A 185 9.43 -8.04 15.39
C TRP A 185 9.18 -6.83 14.49
N LYS A 186 9.48 -7.00 13.19
CA LYS A 186 9.37 -5.99 12.14
C LYS A 186 8.47 -6.50 11.02
N THR A 187 7.62 -5.64 10.48
CA THR A 187 6.71 -6.04 9.39
C THR A 187 7.42 -6.12 8.04
N THR A 188 7.05 -7.11 7.23
CA THR A 188 7.54 -7.29 5.85
C THR A 188 6.53 -6.83 4.79
N VAL A 189 5.38 -6.27 5.20
CA VAL A 189 4.24 -5.95 4.32
C VAL A 189 4.61 -5.05 3.13
N PHE A 190 5.65 -4.22 3.27
CA PHE A 190 6.09 -3.28 2.24
C PHE A 190 7.10 -3.86 1.24
N GLU A 191 7.72 -5.01 1.53
CA GLU A 191 8.83 -5.55 0.74
C GLU A 191 8.42 -5.79 -0.71
N ARG A 192 7.27 -6.45 -0.92
CA ARG A 192 6.75 -6.74 -2.26
C ARG A 192 6.41 -5.48 -3.05
N ALA A 193 5.79 -4.49 -2.41
CA ALA A 193 5.43 -3.23 -3.07
C ALA A 193 6.67 -2.43 -3.48
N LEU A 194 7.69 -2.38 -2.62
CA LEU A 194 8.96 -1.74 -2.93
C LEU A 194 9.71 -2.45 -4.05
N GLU A 195 9.71 -3.79 -4.08
CA GLU A 195 10.29 -4.55 -5.18
C GLU A 195 9.61 -4.24 -6.52
N GLN A 196 8.28 -4.18 -6.54
CA GLN A 196 7.52 -3.78 -7.73
C GLN A 196 7.87 -2.35 -8.18
N ASN A 197 7.99 -1.41 -7.24
CA ASN A 197 8.39 -0.04 -7.54
C ASN A 197 9.83 0.04 -8.07
N LEU A 198 10.76 -0.73 -7.51
CA LEU A 198 12.12 -0.86 -8.03
C LEU A 198 12.14 -1.38 -9.47
N ASN A 199 11.31 -2.37 -9.78
CA ASN A 199 11.20 -2.90 -11.14
C ASN A 199 10.58 -1.88 -12.11
N LYS A 200 9.57 -1.10 -11.68
CA LYS A 200 9.04 0.01 -12.47
C LYS A 200 10.09 1.09 -12.74
N VAL A 201 10.89 1.46 -11.74
CA VAL A 201 11.96 2.46 -11.92
C VAL A 201 13.03 1.94 -12.88
N LYS A 202 13.43 0.68 -12.80
CA LYS A 202 14.34 0.06 -13.79
C LYS A 202 13.78 0.13 -15.20
N LEU A 203 12.49 -0.13 -15.38
CA LEU A 203 11.84 0.00 -16.69
C LEU A 203 11.87 1.46 -17.17
N ASN A 204 11.56 2.42 -16.29
CA ASN A 204 11.61 3.84 -16.63
C ASN A 204 13.04 4.30 -17.00
N GLU A 205 14.07 3.79 -16.32
CA GLU A 205 15.48 4.03 -16.68
C GLU A 205 15.80 3.53 -18.10
N GLN A 206 15.31 2.34 -18.47
CA GLN A 206 15.49 1.78 -19.81
C GLN A 206 14.78 2.63 -20.86
N THR A 207 13.51 2.97 -20.63
CA THR A 207 12.73 3.83 -21.53
C THR A 207 13.37 5.21 -21.69
N LEU A 208 13.89 5.79 -20.60
CA LEU A 208 14.63 7.05 -20.63
C LEU A 208 15.86 6.94 -21.55
N ALA A 209 16.65 5.88 -21.39
CA ALA A 209 17.84 5.66 -22.20
C ALA A 209 17.51 5.49 -23.69
N GLU A 210 16.41 4.81 -24.02
CA GLU A 210 15.93 4.66 -25.40
C GLU A 210 15.46 5.99 -26.00
N ASN A 211 14.65 6.76 -25.26
CA ASN A 211 14.17 8.07 -25.69
C ASN A 211 15.33 9.03 -25.97
N LEU A 212 16.36 9.02 -25.12
CA LEU A 212 17.55 9.85 -25.29
C LEU A 212 18.32 9.50 -26.58
N LYS A 213 18.43 8.21 -26.93
CA LYS A 213 19.03 7.80 -28.22
C LYS A 213 18.23 8.34 -29.40
N VAL A 214 16.89 8.32 -29.31
CA VAL A 214 16.03 8.88 -30.36
C VAL A 214 16.23 10.39 -30.50
N PHE A 215 16.31 11.13 -29.40
CA PHE A 215 16.58 12.57 -29.45
C PHE A 215 17.94 12.90 -30.05
N GLU A 216 19.00 12.16 -29.67
CA GLU A 216 20.33 12.32 -30.23
C GLU A 216 20.35 12.04 -31.75
N GLU A 217 19.62 11.02 -32.19
CA GLU A 217 19.47 10.69 -33.62
C GLU A 217 18.70 11.76 -34.40
N LEU A 218 17.61 12.28 -33.84
CA LEU A 218 16.83 13.36 -34.46
C LEU A 218 17.68 14.62 -34.61
N LYS A 219 18.43 14.99 -33.56
CA LYS A 219 19.35 16.13 -33.59
C LYS A 219 20.43 15.97 -34.66
N ARG A 220 20.98 14.76 -34.82
CA ARG A 220 21.96 14.46 -35.88
C ARG A 220 21.34 14.67 -37.27
N ARG A 221 20.14 14.15 -37.52
CA ARG A 221 19.45 14.30 -38.81
C ARG A 221 19.08 15.75 -39.12
N GLU A 222 18.72 16.53 -38.12
CA GLU A 222 18.45 17.97 -38.30
C GLU A 222 19.72 18.74 -38.65
N ALA A 223 20.85 18.43 -38.00
CA ALA A 223 22.14 19.00 -38.33
C ALA A 223 22.57 18.65 -39.77
N ASP A 224 22.44 17.38 -40.18
CA ASP A 224 22.76 16.94 -41.53
C ASP A 224 21.88 17.61 -42.60
N LYS A 225 20.57 17.79 -42.31
CA LYS A 225 19.66 18.52 -43.20
C LYS A 225 20.04 19.98 -43.33
N LYS A 226 20.42 20.62 -42.23
CA LYS A 226 20.84 22.03 -42.22
C LYS A 226 22.14 22.22 -43.01
N ALA A 227 23.13 21.34 -42.81
CA ALA A 227 24.38 21.38 -43.56
C ALA A 227 24.14 21.24 -45.08
N LYS A 228 23.30 20.29 -45.50
CA LYS A 228 22.95 20.11 -46.92
C LYS A 228 22.20 21.31 -47.52
N ALA A 229 21.37 21.99 -46.74
CA ALA A 229 20.66 23.18 -47.20
C ALA A 229 21.60 24.40 -47.36
N GLU A 230 22.73 24.42 -46.67
CA GLU A 230 23.76 25.48 -46.79
C GLU A 230 24.72 25.23 -47.96
N GLU A 231 24.84 23.99 -48.45
CA GLU A 231 25.72 23.61 -49.58
C GLU A 231 25.07 23.78 -50.97
N ASP A 232 23.75 24.00 -51.05
CA ASP A 232 22.98 24.10 -52.32
C ASP A 232 22.29 25.49 -52.46
N PRO A 233 23.07 26.60 -52.61
CA PRO A 233 22.55 27.98 -52.68
C PRO A 233 21.88 28.36 -54.01
#